data_AF-A0A370KH28-F1
#
_entry.id   AF-A0A370KH28-F1
#
_cell.length_a   1.000
_cell.length_b   1.000
_cell.length_c   1.000
_cell.angle_alpha   90.00
_cell.angle_beta   90.00
_cell.angle_gamma   90.00
#
_symmetry.space_group_name_H-M   'P 1'
#
loop_
_entity.id
_entity.type
_entity.pdbx_description
1 polymer ?
#
loop_
_entity_poly.entity_id
_entity_poly.type
_entity_poly.pdbx_seq_one_letter_code
_entity_poly.pdbx_strand_id
1 'polypeptide(L)'
;MNLVSIFRRHDPHHAGLESNLLELGLNTRKLESGPRRALRQERTRLLNDGRVEPSLLAVRLFVWYVAESKMFDPRVLVRPGAIGLSISTMRRWAARDPVIAATVEIEISSIKLFLYQIFETLDAPDTVIAAAQERLLDS
;
A
#
# COMPACT_ATOMS: atom_id res chain seq x y z
N MET A 1 12.70 -29.82 0.75
CA MET A 1 11.70 -28.74 0.98
C MET A 1 11.84 -27.73 -0.16
N ASN A 2 10.82 -27.62 -1.00
CA ASN A 2 10.90 -26.81 -2.22
C ASN A 2 10.26 -25.44 -1.96
N LEU A 3 11.06 -24.37 -1.95
CA LEU A 3 10.67 -22.99 -1.58
C LEU A 3 9.80 -22.28 -2.64
N VAL A 4 9.42 -22.97 -3.71
CA VAL A 4 8.71 -22.41 -4.87
C VAL A 4 7.17 -22.35 -4.66
N SER A 5 6.63 -22.97 -3.61
CA SER A 5 5.19 -23.07 -3.41
C SER A 5 4.52 -21.89 -2.68
N ILE A 6 5.28 -20.88 -2.21
CA ILE A 6 4.73 -19.74 -1.46
C ILE A 6 4.16 -18.65 -2.39
N PHE A 7 4.54 -18.64 -3.67
CA PHE A 7 3.98 -17.73 -4.68
C PHE A 7 2.90 -18.41 -5.53
N ARG A 8 1.96 -19.12 -4.88
CA ARG A 8 0.71 -19.48 -5.56
C ARG A 8 0.05 -18.18 -6.00
N ARG A 9 -0.08 -18.00 -7.32
CA ARG A 9 -0.73 -16.86 -7.98
C ARG A 9 -1.97 -16.45 -7.19
N HIS A 10 -1.82 -15.41 -6.37
CA HIS A 10 -2.96 -14.79 -5.72
C HIS A 10 -3.65 -13.98 -6.82
N ASP A 11 -4.88 -14.38 -7.12
CA ASP A 11 -5.76 -13.58 -7.94
C ASP A 11 -6.38 -12.53 -7.00
N PRO A 12 -5.95 -11.26 -7.04
CA PRO A 12 -6.46 -10.23 -6.15
C PRO A 12 -7.96 -9.96 -6.37
N HIS A 13 -8.53 -10.44 -7.50
CA HIS A 13 -9.96 -10.37 -7.80
C HIS A 13 -10.80 -11.40 -7.02
N HIS A 14 -10.19 -12.46 -6.47
CA HIS A 14 -10.87 -13.50 -5.67
C HIS A 14 -10.38 -13.58 -4.20
N ALA A 15 -9.38 -12.78 -3.86
CA ALA A 15 -8.78 -12.72 -2.54
C ALA A 15 -9.63 -11.90 -1.55
N GLY A 16 -9.72 -12.35 -0.30
CA GLY A 16 -10.27 -11.53 0.78
C GLY A 16 -9.42 -10.28 1.01
N LEU A 17 -10.06 -9.16 1.37
CA LEU A 17 -9.41 -7.86 1.59
C LEU A 17 -8.16 -7.94 2.50
N GLU A 18 -8.21 -8.75 3.56
CA GLU A 18 -7.05 -8.92 4.46
C GLU A 18 -5.83 -9.51 3.75
N SER A 19 -6.05 -10.42 2.79
CA SER A 19 -4.98 -11.03 2.01
C SER A 19 -4.37 -10.02 1.02
N ASN A 20 -5.21 -9.21 0.38
CA ASN A 20 -4.74 -8.12 -0.49
C ASN A 20 -3.94 -7.08 0.31
N LEU A 21 -4.42 -6.67 1.49
CA LEU A 21 -3.67 -5.75 2.37
C LEU A 21 -2.34 -6.37 2.82
N LEU A 22 -2.32 -7.67 3.11
CA LEU A 22 -1.09 -8.38 3.47
C LEU A 22 -0.11 -8.47 2.29
N GLU A 23 -0.59 -8.67 1.05
CA GLU A 23 0.24 -8.67 -0.16
C GLU A 23 0.82 -7.28 -0.42
N LEU A 24 0.04 -6.22 -0.18
CA LEU A 24 0.52 -4.84 -0.12
C LEU A 24 1.43 -4.56 1.08
N GLY A 25 1.67 -5.54 1.95
CA GLY A 25 2.63 -5.45 3.04
C GLY A 25 2.08 -4.86 4.33
N LEU A 26 0.76 -4.60 4.44
CA LEU A 26 0.10 -4.19 5.67
C LEU A 26 -0.44 -5.39 6.44
N ASN A 27 0.13 -5.68 7.61
CA ASN A 27 -0.37 -6.73 8.48
C ASN A 27 -1.42 -6.18 9.47
N THR A 28 -2.69 -6.30 9.11
CA THR A 28 -3.83 -5.79 9.92
C THR A 28 -3.91 -6.41 11.32
N ARG A 29 -3.32 -7.60 11.53
CA ARG A 29 -3.27 -8.25 12.85
C ARG A 29 -2.32 -7.56 13.82
N LYS A 30 -1.31 -6.86 13.30
CA LYS A 30 -0.36 -6.06 14.08
C LYS A 30 -0.91 -4.67 14.45
N LEU A 31 -2.00 -4.23 13.82
CA LEU A 31 -2.60 -2.92 14.13
C LEU A 31 -3.17 -2.92 15.55
N GLU A 32 -2.87 -1.86 16.29
CA GLU A 32 -3.52 -1.55 17.56
C GLU A 32 -5.03 -1.30 17.38
N SER A 33 -5.76 -1.30 18.49
CA SER A 33 -7.24 -1.21 18.48
C SER A 33 -7.76 0.06 17.80
N GLY A 34 -7.11 1.20 18.02
CA GLY A 34 -7.45 2.50 17.42
C GLY A 34 -7.33 2.49 15.89
N PRO A 35 -6.12 2.31 15.33
CA PRO A 35 -5.89 2.21 13.89
C PRO A 35 -6.75 1.14 13.21
N ARG A 36 -6.93 -0.02 13.86
CA ARG A 36 -7.78 -1.09 13.33
C ARG A 36 -9.24 -0.69 13.23
N ARG A 37 -9.76 0.06 14.22
CA ARG A 37 -11.13 0.59 14.17
C ARG A 37 -11.27 1.64 13.07
N ALA A 38 -10.31 2.55 12.95
CA ALA A 38 -10.33 3.58 11.93
C ALA A 38 -10.26 3.00 10.51
N LEU A 39 -9.43 1.98 10.28
CA LEU A 39 -9.37 1.26 9.00
C LEU A 39 -10.71 0.61 8.63
N ARG A 40 -11.43 0.04 9.61
CA ARG A 40 -12.78 -0.50 9.38
C ARG A 40 -13.80 0.59 9.05
N GLN A 41 -13.72 1.73 9.71
CA GLN A 41 -14.60 2.87 9.43
C GLN A 41 -14.36 3.40 8.01
N GLU A 42 -13.10 3.56 7.63
CA GLU A 42 -12.74 4.00 6.28
C GLU A 42 -13.20 2.99 5.23
N ARG A 43 -13.05 1.69 5.49
CA ARG A 43 -13.60 0.64 4.61
C ARG A 43 -15.11 0.80 4.42
N THR A 44 -15.86 1.01 5.50
CA THR A 44 -17.31 1.23 5.41
C THR A 44 -17.63 2.49 4.62
N ARG A 45 -16.88 3.58 4.83
CA ARG A 45 -17.04 4.83 4.09
C ARG A 45 -16.86 4.61 2.59
N LEU A 46 -15.76 3.99 2.18
CA LEU A 46 -15.45 3.71 0.78
C LEU A 46 -16.49 2.81 0.10
N LEU A 47 -17.04 1.82 0.83
CA LEU A 47 -18.09 0.95 0.30
C LEU A 47 -19.46 1.63 0.20
N ASN A 48 -19.71 2.67 0.98
CA ASN A 48 -20.92 3.49 0.86
C ASN A 48 -20.86 4.43 -0.34
N ASP A 49 -19.65 4.85 -0.75
CA ASP A 49 -19.44 5.74 -1.90
C ASP A 49 -19.63 5.01 -3.25
N GLY A 50 -19.72 3.67 -3.26
CA GLY A 50 -20.04 2.87 -4.44
C GLY A 50 -19.44 1.47 -4.43
N ARG A 51 -19.68 0.72 -5.51
CA ARG A 51 -19.05 -0.58 -5.71
C ARG A 51 -17.59 -0.37 -6.13
N VAL A 52 -16.67 -0.81 -5.28
CA VAL A 52 -15.22 -0.72 -5.52
C VAL A 52 -14.67 -2.13 -5.75
N GLU A 53 -13.86 -2.30 -6.80
CA GLU A 53 -13.15 -3.55 -7.05
C GLU A 53 -12.27 -3.94 -5.84
N PRO A 54 -12.20 -5.23 -5.43
CA PRO A 54 -11.51 -5.63 -4.21
C PRO A 54 -10.03 -5.23 -4.14
N SER A 55 -9.33 -5.29 -5.28
CA SER A 55 -7.93 -4.86 -5.42
C SER A 55 -7.79 -3.35 -5.21
N LEU A 56 -8.68 -2.57 -5.81
CA LEU A 56 -8.71 -1.11 -5.68
C LEU A 56 -9.06 -0.67 -4.26
N LEU A 57 -10.00 -1.35 -3.62
CA LEU A 57 -10.34 -1.10 -2.21
C LEU A 57 -9.14 -1.35 -1.30
N ALA A 58 -8.37 -2.42 -1.55
CA ALA A 58 -7.16 -2.70 -0.79
C ALA A 58 -6.08 -1.63 -1.01
N VAL A 59 -5.87 -1.20 -2.26
CA VAL A 59 -4.93 -0.11 -2.59
C VAL A 59 -5.32 1.16 -1.84
N ARG A 60 -6.60 1.58 -1.95
CA ARG A 60 -7.08 2.81 -1.31
C ARG A 60 -6.95 2.78 0.21
N LEU A 61 -7.31 1.65 0.84
CA LEU A 61 -7.17 1.49 2.29
C LEU A 61 -5.71 1.48 2.74
N PHE A 62 -4.82 0.87 1.96
CA PHE A 62 -3.40 0.89 2.22
C PHE A 62 -2.84 2.32 2.15
N VAL A 63 -3.15 3.06 1.08
CA VAL A 63 -2.66 4.44 0.90
C VAL A 63 -3.21 5.36 1.95
N TRP A 64 -4.52 5.28 2.24
CA TRP A 64 -5.12 6.02 3.33
C TRP A 64 -4.39 5.77 4.64
N TYR A 65 -4.12 4.51 4.98
CA TYR A 65 -3.44 4.18 6.23
C TYR A 65 -2.01 4.74 6.27
N VAL A 66 -1.24 4.55 5.20
CA VAL A 66 0.18 4.92 5.13
C VAL A 66 0.37 6.43 5.05
N ALA A 67 -0.36 7.10 4.17
CA ALA A 67 -0.08 8.49 3.77
C ALA A 67 -1.05 9.52 4.37
N GLU A 68 -2.29 9.13 4.70
CA GLU A 68 -3.35 10.12 5.00
C GLU A 68 -3.84 10.06 6.45
N SER A 69 -3.80 8.88 7.07
CA SER A 69 -4.46 8.63 8.35
C SER A 69 -3.80 9.32 9.55
N LYS A 70 -2.55 9.77 9.40
CA LYS A 70 -1.66 10.23 10.50
C LYS A 70 -1.44 9.20 11.63
N MET A 71 -1.85 7.95 11.40
CA MET A 71 -1.75 6.82 12.35
C MET A 71 -0.77 5.74 11.86
N PHE A 72 0.08 6.10 10.89
CA PHE A 72 1.01 5.16 10.29
C PHE A 72 2.07 4.70 11.30
N ASP A 73 2.12 3.38 11.52
CA ASP A 73 3.18 2.73 12.31
C ASP A 73 3.98 1.79 11.40
N PRO A 74 5.28 2.05 11.14
CA PRO A 74 6.08 1.20 10.26
C PRO A 74 6.22 -0.25 10.78
N ARG A 75 6.00 -0.51 12.08
CA ARG A 75 6.08 -1.86 12.68
C ARG A 75 4.97 -2.80 12.22
N VAL A 76 3.87 -2.24 11.69
CA VAL A 76 2.75 -3.03 11.17
C VAL A 76 2.99 -3.51 9.73
N LEU A 77 4.06 -3.04 9.09
CA LEU A 77 4.51 -3.57 7.82
C LEU A 77 5.09 -4.98 7.97
N VAL A 78 4.96 -5.79 6.92
CA VAL A 78 5.44 -7.19 6.93
C VAL A 78 6.96 -7.30 6.91
N ARG A 79 7.67 -6.32 6.34
CA ARG A 79 9.14 -6.30 6.20
C ARG A 79 9.69 -4.88 5.99
N PRO A 80 10.98 -4.63 6.29
CA PRO A 80 11.67 -3.41 5.85
C PRO A 80 11.57 -3.25 4.31
N GLY A 81 11.45 -2.01 3.84
CA GLY A 81 11.27 -1.72 2.41
C GLY A 81 9.90 -2.14 1.84
N ALA A 82 8.93 -2.49 2.69
CA ALA A 82 7.62 -2.94 2.23
C ALA A 82 6.94 -1.91 1.31
N ILE A 83 7.08 -0.60 1.56
CA ILE A 83 6.42 0.43 0.73
C ILE A 83 6.82 0.36 -0.76
N GLY A 84 8.11 0.18 -1.06
CA GLY A 84 8.56 0.01 -2.46
C GLY A 84 7.95 -1.25 -3.09
N LEU A 85 7.94 -2.36 -2.35
CA LEU A 85 7.29 -3.59 -2.80
C LEU A 85 5.77 -3.44 -2.94
N SER A 86 5.12 -2.61 -2.12
CA SER A 86 3.71 -2.27 -2.23
C SER A 86 3.45 -1.55 -3.55
N ILE A 87 4.28 -0.56 -3.90
CA ILE A 87 4.20 0.17 -5.19
C ILE A 87 4.33 -0.80 -6.37
N SER A 88 5.37 -1.65 -6.40
CA SER A 88 5.52 -2.64 -7.48
C SER A 88 4.36 -3.65 -7.51
N THR A 89 3.76 -3.97 -6.37
CA THR A 89 2.58 -4.85 -6.29
C THR A 89 1.34 -4.18 -6.86
N MET A 90 1.09 -2.90 -6.51
CA MET A 90 0.01 -2.11 -7.08
C MET A 90 0.14 -2.00 -8.60
N ARG A 91 1.33 -1.69 -9.10
CA ARG A 91 1.63 -1.65 -10.55
C ARG A 91 1.37 -2.98 -11.24
N ARG A 92 1.75 -4.09 -10.60
CA ARG A 92 1.47 -5.44 -11.11
C ARG A 92 -0.02 -5.74 -11.18
N TRP A 93 -0.81 -5.28 -10.20
CA TRP A 93 -2.27 -5.44 -10.24
C TRP A 93 -2.89 -4.57 -11.32
N ALA A 94 -2.48 -3.30 -11.43
CA ALA A 94 -2.90 -2.38 -12.50
C ALA A 94 -2.57 -2.89 -13.91
N ALA A 95 -1.41 -3.53 -14.10
CA ALA A 95 -1.03 -4.12 -15.39
C ALA A 95 -1.94 -5.28 -15.82
N ARG A 96 -2.65 -5.93 -14.86
CA ARG A 96 -3.60 -7.01 -15.13
C ARG A 96 -5.02 -6.51 -15.33
N ASP A 97 -5.32 -5.31 -14.85
CA ASP A 97 -6.64 -4.70 -14.92
C ASP A 97 -6.52 -3.21 -15.32
N PRO A 98 -6.68 -2.91 -16.62
CA PRO A 98 -6.60 -1.54 -17.13
C PRO A 98 -7.63 -0.58 -16.52
N VAL A 99 -8.74 -1.09 -15.98
CA VAL A 99 -9.82 -0.27 -15.42
C VAL A 99 -9.34 0.47 -14.16
N ILE A 100 -8.49 -0.17 -13.36
CA ILE A 100 -7.98 0.42 -12.11
C ILE A 100 -6.64 1.14 -12.28
N ALA A 101 -6.00 1.05 -13.46
CA ALA A 101 -4.61 1.46 -13.65
C ALA A 101 -4.39 2.96 -13.38
N ALA A 102 -5.27 3.82 -13.87
CA ALA A 102 -5.17 5.26 -13.64
C ALA A 102 -5.30 5.61 -12.15
N THR A 103 -6.26 5.01 -11.46
CA THR A 103 -6.45 5.24 -10.02
C THR A 103 -5.27 4.73 -9.23
N VAL A 104 -4.72 3.58 -9.57
CA VAL A 104 -3.53 3.02 -8.92
C VAL A 104 -2.33 3.97 -9.00
N GLU A 105 -2.06 4.60 -10.15
CA GLU A 105 -0.94 5.55 -10.27
C GLU A 105 -1.17 6.84 -9.48
N ILE A 106 -2.42 7.29 -9.31
CA ILE A 106 -2.77 8.39 -8.41
C ILE A 106 -2.42 8.02 -6.96
N GLU A 107 -2.83 6.82 -6.53
CA GLU A 107 -2.55 6.32 -5.19
C GLU A 107 -1.04 6.14 -4.92
N ILE A 108 -0.28 5.67 -5.91
CA ILE A 108 1.19 5.60 -5.85
C ILE A 108 1.80 7.00 -5.70
N SER A 109 1.26 7.99 -6.42
CA SER A 109 1.72 9.38 -6.34
C SER A 109 1.51 9.96 -4.94
N SER A 110 0.41 9.65 -4.27
CA SER A 110 0.16 10.03 -2.87
C SER A 110 1.21 9.44 -1.92
N ILE A 111 1.59 8.16 -2.11
CA ILE A 111 2.65 7.53 -1.31
C ILE A 111 4.00 8.23 -1.55
N LYS A 112 4.35 8.50 -2.81
CA LYS A 112 5.61 9.17 -3.14
C LYS A 112 5.68 10.57 -2.53
N LEU A 113 4.58 11.33 -2.58
CA LEU A 113 4.51 12.66 -1.97
C LEU A 113 4.68 12.58 -0.45
N PHE A 114 4.02 11.62 0.21
CA PHE A 114 4.19 11.39 1.64
C PHE A 114 5.63 11.07 2.04
N LEU A 115 6.30 10.19 1.28
CA LEU A 115 7.70 9.86 1.54
C LEU A 115 8.62 11.07 1.36
N TYR A 116 8.37 11.88 0.33
CA TYR A 116 9.09 13.13 0.10
C TYR A 116 8.92 14.09 1.28
N GLN A 117 7.69 14.29 1.77
CA GLN A 117 7.41 15.13 2.94
C GLN A 117 8.10 14.64 4.21
N ILE A 118 8.21 13.31 4.41
CA ILE A 118 8.97 12.74 5.54
C ILE A 118 10.44 13.11 5.42
N PHE A 119 11.04 12.95 4.24
CA PHE A 119 12.45 13.26 4.04
C PHE A 119 12.76 14.74 4.28
N GLU A 120 11.90 15.65 3.79
CA GLU A 120 12.02 17.09 4.08
C GLU A 120 11.92 17.38 5.58
N THR A 121 10.99 16.73 6.28
CA THR A 121 10.78 16.95 7.73
C THR A 121 11.97 16.45 8.57
N LEU A 122 12.67 15.43 8.11
CA LEU A 122 13.80 14.83 8.81
C LEU A 122 15.15 15.49 8.49
N ASP A 123 15.15 16.58 7.69
CA ASP A 123 16.36 17.26 7.21
C ASP A 123 17.37 16.28 6.60
N ALA A 124 16.84 15.29 5.84
CA ALA A 124 17.67 14.29 5.21
C ALA A 124 18.55 14.96 4.15
N PRO A 125 19.85 14.60 4.03
CA PRO A 125 20.71 15.17 2.98
C PRO A 125 20.10 14.95 1.60
N ASP A 126 20.19 15.95 0.71
CA ASP A 126 19.63 15.88 -0.65
C ASP A 126 20.06 14.63 -1.42
N THR A 127 21.28 14.16 -1.17
CA THR A 127 21.82 12.91 -1.77
C THR A 127 21.07 11.66 -1.31
N VAL A 128 20.59 11.63 -0.07
CA VAL A 128 19.76 10.56 0.48
C VAL A 128 18.35 10.63 -0.07
N ILE A 129 17.78 11.84 -0.22
CA ILE A 129 16.47 12.05 -0.83
C ILE A 129 16.49 11.58 -2.30
N ALA A 130 17.49 12.01 -3.07
CA ALA A 130 17.67 11.64 -4.46
C ALA A 130 17.84 10.12 -4.62
N ALA A 131 18.69 9.48 -3.81
CA ALA A 131 18.89 8.03 -3.85
C ALA A 131 17.63 7.24 -3.43
N ALA A 132 16.83 7.77 -2.50
CA ALA A 132 15.56 7.17 -2.12
C ALA A 132 14.52 7.32 -3.23
N GLN A 133 14.45 8.49 -3.88
CA GLN A 133 13.57 8.75 -5.02
C GLN A 133 13.92 7.85 -6.21
N GLU A 134 15.19 7.73 -6.58
CA GLU A 134 15.64 6.84 -7.66
C GLU A 134 15.17 5.40 -7.43
N ARG A 135 15.38 4.88 -6.22
CA ARG A 135 14.91 3.53 -5.84
C ARG A 135 13.39 3.37 -5.80
N LEU A 136 12.64 4.45 -5.54
CA LEU A 136 11.17 4.45 -5.52
C LEU A 136 10.54 4.67 -6.90
N LEU A 137 11.31 5.21 -7.86
CA LEU A 137 10.87 5.54 -9.22
C LEU A 137 11.21 4.42 -10.20
N ASP A 138 12.37 3.76 -10.06
CA ASP A 138 12.87 2.71 -10.96
C ASP A 138 12.25 1.31 -10.73
N SER A 139 11.34 1.15 -9.77
CA SER A 139 10.74 -0.13 -9.34
C SER A 139 9.28 -0.34 -9.72
#